data_AF-A0A931YM12-F1
#
_entry.id   AF-A0A931YM12-F1
#
_cell.length_a   1.000
_cell.length_b   1.000
_cell.length_c   1.000
_cell.angle_alpha   90.00
_cell.angle_beta   90.00
_cell.angle_gamma   90.00
#
_symmetry.space_group_name_H-M   'P 1'
#
loop_
_entity.id
_entity.type
_entity.pdbx_description
1 polymer ?
#
loop_
_entity_poly.entity_id
_entity_poly.type
_entity_poly.pdbx_seq_one_letter_code
_entity_poly.pdbx_strand_id
1 'polypeptide(L)' 'MQSKDRIIVALDVDSPDKALVLVEKLAPVVGCFKIGLEFITAMLV' A
#
# COMPACT_ATOMS: atom_id res chain seq x y z
N MET A 1 15.53 -9.66 11.96
CA MET A 1 14.49 -8.75 11.43
C MET A 1 15.15 -7.43 11.09
N GLN A 2 14.92 -6.93 9.87
CA GLN A 2 15.42 -5.63 9.40
C GLN A 2 14.45 -4.52 9.83
N SER A 3 14.89 -3.25 9.83
CA SER A 3 14.02 -2.12 10.22
C SER A 3 12.77 -1.99 9.35
N LYS A 4 12.87 -2.28 8.05
CA LYS A 4 11.73 -2.28 7.12
C LYS A 4 10.62 -3.25 7.52
N ASP A 5 10.98 -4.40 8.10
CA ASP A 5 10.02 -5.48 8.43
C ASP A 5 9.04 -5.07 9.55
N ARG A 6 9.30 -3.94 10.22
CA ARG A 6 8.46 -3.36 11.27
C ARG A 6 7.46 -2.31 10.75
N ILE A 7 7.48 -2.02 9.44
CA ILE A 7 6.66 -0.98 8.83
C ILE A 7 5.62 -1.64 7.93
N ILE A 8 4.35 -1.32 8.18
CA ILE A 8 3.20 -1.70 7.37
C ILE A 8 2.59 -0.44 6.79
N VAL A 9 2.49 -0.36 5.47
CA VAL A 9 1.85 0.77 4.79
C VAL A 9 0.43 0.39 4.41
N ALA A 10 -0.54 1.21 4.80
CA ALA A 10 -1.90 1.08 4.30
C ALA A 10 -2.01 1.77 2.93
N LEU A 11 -2.41 1.02 1.90
CA LEU A 11 -2.75 1.54 0.58
C LEU A 11 -4.21 1.99 0.59
N ASP A 12 -4.46 3.18 1.14
CA ASP A 12 -5.78 3.81 1.20
C ASP A 12 -5.82 4.90 0.12
N VAL A 13 -6.13 4.47 -1.12
CA VAL A 13 -6.24 5.33 -2.31
C VAL A 13 -7.34 4.79 -3.22
N ASP A 14 -7.95 5.64 -4.04
CA ASP A 14 -9.11 5.33 -4.87
C ASP A 14 -8.83 4.57 -6.19
N SER A 15 -7.58 4.22 -6.52
CA SER A 15 -7.26 3.67 -7.85
C SER A 15 -6.00 2.81 -7.89
N PRO A 16 -5.95 1.78 -8.76
CA PRO A 16 -4.80 0.89 -8.90
C PRO A 16 -3.51 1.63 -9.29
N ASP A 17 -3.60 2.62 -10.18
CA ASP A 17 -2.45 3.40 -10.63
C ASP A 17 -1.78 4.15 -9.47
N LYS A 18 -2.57 4.78 -8.59
CA LYS A 18 -2.04 5.46 -7.39
C LYS A 18 -1.40 4.46 -6.43
N ALA A 19 -2.00 3.28 -6.25
CA ALA A 19 -1.43 2.24 -5.39
C ALA A 19 -0.10 1.70 -5.95
N LEU A 20 -0.01 1.47 -7.27
CA LEU A 20 1.21 1.03 -7.92
C LEU A 20 2.36 2.01 -7.72
N VAL A 21 2.12 3.30 -7.92
CA VAL A 21 3.13 4.35 -7.68
C VAL A 21 3.64 4.34 -6.24
N LEU A 22 2.79 4.07 -5.25
CA LEU A 22 3.18 3.99 -3.84
C LEU A 22 3.98 2.71 -3.55
N VAL A 23 3.56 1.58 -4.11
CA VAL A 23 4.25 0.30 -3.94
C VAL A 23 5.66 0.37 -4.53
N GLU A 24 5.82 0.86 -5.76
CA GLU A 24 7.13 0.99 -6.41
C GLU A 24 8.10 1.86 -5.59
N LYS A 25 7.60 2.96 -5.01
CA LYS A 25 8.42 3.88 -4.20
C LYS A 25 8.78 3.32 -2.83
N LEU A 26 7.86 2.60 -2.18
CA LEU A 26 7.98 2.23 -0.77
C LEU A 26 8.40 0.79 -0.53
N ALA A 27 8.28 -0.10 -1.52
CA ALA A 27 8.67 -1.52 -1.39
C ALA A 27 10.11 -1.73 -0.86
N PRO A 28 11.13 -0.91 -1.20
CA PRO A 28 12.47 -1.10 -0.67
C PRO A 28 12.59 -0.89 0.85
N VAL A 29 11.66 -0.16 1.47
CA VAL A 29 11.78 0.32 2.87
C VAL A 29 10.67 -0.18 3.81
N VAL A 30 9.73 -1.01 3.33
CA VAL A 30 8.61 -1.52 4.15
C VAL A 30 8.55 -3.05 4.14
N GLY A 31 7.86 -3.61 5.14
CA GLY A 31 7.72 -5.05 5.33
C GLY A 31 6.54 -5.62 4.57
N CYS A 32 5.43 -4.89 4.54
CA CYS A 32 4.26 -5.25 3.76
C CYS A 32 3.34 -4.05 3.49
N PHE A 33 2.40 -4.28 2.57
CA PHE A 33 1.31 -3.37 2.28
C PHE A 33 -0.01 -3.99 2.73
N LYS A 34 -0.85 -3.20 3.39
CA LYS A 34 -2.22 -3.53 3.75
C LYS A 34 -3.14 -2.80 2.78
N ILE A 35 -4.11 -3.48 2.19
CA ILE A 35 -5.13 -2.81 1.36
C ILE A 35 -6.06 -1.99 2.28
N GLY A 36 -6.20 -0.69 1.99
CA GLY A 36 -7.05 0.24 2.71
C GLY A 36 -8.53 0.12 2.33
N LEU A 37 -9.40 0.77 3.09
CA LEU A 37 -10.84 0.72 2.87
C LEU A 37 -11.22 1.53 1.63
N GLU A 38 -10.59 2.68 1.40
CA GLU A 38 -10.83 3.51 0.21
C GLU A 38 -10.55 2.73 -1.07
N PHE A 39 -9.44 1.98 -1.10
CA PHE A 39 -9.08 1.14 -2.25
C PHE A 39 -10.12 0.04 -2.50
N ILE A 40 -10.54 -0.65 -1.44
CA ILE A 40 -11.57 -1.70 -1.56
C ILE A 40 -12.87 -1.09 -2.06
N THR A 41 -13.33 0.01 -1.46
CA THR A 41 -14.57 0.66 -1.85
C THR A 41 -14.53 1.13 -3.30
N ALA A 42 -13.44 1.77 -3.73
CA ALA A 42 -13.31 2.26 -5.10
C ALA A 42 -13.27 1.15 -6.16
N MET A 43 -12.86 -0.08 -5.80
CA MET A 43 -12.86 -1.24 -6.72
C MET A 43 -14.20 -2.00 -6.73
N LEU A 44 -15.08 -1.75 -5.78
CA LEU A 44 -16.38 -2.42 -5.66
C LEU A 44 -17.56 -1.59 -6.20
N VAL A 45 -17.36 -0.30 -6.44
CA VAL A 45 -18.35 0.67 -6.92
C VAL A 45 -18.05 1.03 -8.36
#